data_AF-S4GND0-F1
#
_entry.id   AF-S4GND0-F1
#
_cell.length_a   1.000
_cell.length_b   1.000
_cell.length_c   1.000
_cell.angle_alpha   90.00
_cell.angle_beta   90.00
_cell.angle_gamma   90.00
#
_symmetry.space_group_name_H-M   'P 1'
#
loop_
_entity.id
_entity.type
_entity.pdbx_description
1 polymer ?
#
loop_
_entity_poly.entity_id
_entity_poly.type
_entity_poly.pdbx_seq_one_letter_code
_entity_poly.pdbx_strand_id
1 'polypeptide(L)'
;MTVSLILASQSPARRAVLAAAGVIPVIHVSEVDEPAALRNAANARGVSVEQMSAEERVSILARAKAFAVYESWKLVANAAASASGDLVVGYPLEAESEAENAESESSETESSETASSALASDSQSDVTHNVDTAQTRDFSGVKVPTKTFDIHDFAHMNESCNDSNSVLIVGCDSMFLLDGECYGKPHTPEVAAARIKQMSGKTGELFTGHCLIDAKSGKTVCKVSRASVTFAHMSDE
;
A
#
# COMPACT_ATOMS: atom_id res chain seq x y z
N MET A 1 8.94 -9.45 14.51
CA MET A 1 7.64 -8.76 14.35
C MET A 1 7.80 -7.74 13.25
N THR A 2 7.08 -7.90 12.16
CA THR A 2 7.07 -6.93 11.07
C THR A 2 5.95 -5.93 11.33
N VAL A 3 6.25 -4.63 11.16
CA VAL A 3 5.24 -3.57 11.29
C VAL A 3 4.89 -3.12 9.89
N SER A 4 3.63 -3.26 9.52
CA SER A 4 3.13 -2.74 8.24
C SER A 4 2.70 -1.29 8.43
N LEU A 5 3.20 -0.38 7.59
CA LEU A 5 2.79 1.02 7.59
C LEU A 5 1.89 1.31 6.39
N ILE A 6 0.70 1.85 6.64
CA ILE A 6 -0.21 2.37 5.64
C ILE A 6 -0.07 3.89 5.62
N LEU A 7 0.28 4.47 4.47
CA LEU A 7 0.26 5.91 4.24
C LEU A 7 -1.10 6.33 3.70
N ALA A 8 -1.87 7.06 4.51
CA ALA A 8 -3.15 7.66 4.17
C ALA A 8 -2.97 8.93 3.30
N SER A 9 -2.27 8.80 2.17
CA SER A 9 -1.96 9.94 1.30
C SER A 9 -1.56 9.52 -0.12
N GLN A 10 -2.01 10.28 -1.11
CA GLN A 10 -1.56 10.18 -2.50
C GLN A 10 -0.26 10.96 -2.81
N SER A 11 0.37 11.59 -1.82
CA SER A 11 1.51 12.49 -2.05
C SER A 11 2.79 11.73 -2.41
N PRO A 12 3.38 11.94 -3.61
CA PRO A 12 4.65 11.32 -3.97
C PRO A 12 5.80 11.74 -3.04
N ALA A 13 5.80 13.00 -2.58
CA ALA A 13 6.82 13.52 -1.68
C ALA A 13 6.79 12.82 -0.32
N ARG A 14 5.61 12.57 0.25
CA ARG A 14 5.49 11.87 1.54
C ARG A 14 5.96 10.43 1.44
N ARG A 15 5.62 9.74 0.35
CA ARG A 15 6.14 8.41 0.05
C ARG A 15 7.66 8.40 -0.06
N ALA A 16 8.24 9.38 -0.75
CA ALA A 16 9.69 9.51 -0.91
C ALA A 16 10.40 9.72 0.44
N VAL A 17 9.84 10.55 1.33
CA VAL A 17 10.38 10.76 2.68
C VAL A 17 10.42 9.47 3.48
N LEU A 18 9.33 8.69 3.47
CA LEU A 18 9.29 7.39 4.16
C LEU A 18 10.30 6.40 3.55
N ALA A 19 10.36 6.31 2.22
CA ALA A 19 11.31 5.44 1.53
C ALA A 19 12.77 5.81 1.84
N ALA A 20 13.10 7.10 1.88
CA ALA A 20 14.42 7.59 2.27
C ALA A 20 14.77 7.24 3.73
N ALA A 21 13.77 7.12 4.61
CA ALA A 21 13.94 6.64 5.98
C ALA A 21 13.97 5.10 6.08
N GLY A 22 13.98 4.38 4.96
CA GLY A 22 13.97 2.90 4.91
C GLY A 22 12.61 2.27 5.16
N VAL A 23 11.52 3.05 5.11
CA VAL A 23 10.15 2.57 5.33
C VAL A 23 9.39 2.57 4.01
N ILE A 24 8.93 1.39 3.58
CA ILE A 24 8.13 1.25 2.35
C ILE A 24 6.66 1.09 2.75
N PRO A 25 5.83 2.16 2.62
CA PRO A 25 4.44 2.08 3.03
C PRO A 25 3.55 1.44 1.95
N VAL A 26 2.47 0.81 2.40
CA VAL A 26 1.31 0.55 1.55
C VAL A 26 0.56 1.88 1.37
N ILE A 27 0.27 2.26 0.14
CA ILE A 27 -0.44 3.51 -0.15
C ILE A 27 -1.94 3.26 -0.13
N HIS A 28 -2.65 3.97 0.74
CA HIS A 28 -4.11 4.03 0.70
C HIS A 28 -4.53 5.50 0.63
N VAL A 29 -5.22 5.90 -0.43
CA VAL A 29 -5.67 7.30 -0.54
C VAL A 29 -6.83 7.51 0.43
N SER A 30 -6.77 8.57 1.24
CA SER A 30 -7.85 8.96 2.13
C SER A 30 -8.86 9.82 1.37
N GLU A 31 -10.14 9.45 1.40
CA GLU A 31 -11.23 10.27 0.88
C GLU A 31 -11.81 11.11 2.02
N VAL A 32 -11.42 12.39 2.08
CA VAL A 32 -11.86 13.32 3.12
C VAL A 32 -12.36 14.60 2.48
N ASP A 33 -13.57 15.03 2.84
CA ASP A 33 -14.05 16.39 2.60
C ASP A 33 -13.34 17.33 3.59
N GLU A 34 -12.19 17.87 3.16
CA GLU A 34 -11.35 18.74 3.99
C GLU A 34 -12.10 20.01 4.45
N PRO A 35 -12.84 20.73 3.58
CA PRO A 35 -13.67 21.85 4.01
C PRO A 35 -14.70 21.47 5.08
N ALA A 36 -15.40 20.34 4.94
CA ALA A 36 -16.37 19.90 5.94
C ALA A 36 -15.70 19.53 7.28
N ALA A 37 -14.56 18.85 7.23
CA ALA A 37 -13.80 18.50 8.43
C ALA A 37 -13.40 19.75 9.23
N LEU A 38 -12.92 20.80 8.55
CA LEU A 38 -12.59 22.07 9.19
C LEU A 38 -13.82 22.79 9.73
N ARG A 39 -14.91 22.89 8.95
CA ARG A 39 -16.16 23.53 9.41
C ARG A 39 -16.73 22.85 10.66
N ASN A 40 -16.77 21.52 10.67
CA ASN A 40 -17.26 20.76 11.81
C ASN A 40 -16.41 21.01 13.07
N ALA A 41 -15.09 21.03 12.90
CA ALA A 41 -14.16 21.30 13.99
C ALA A 41 -14.23 22.74 14.51
N ALA A 42 -14.49 23.71 13.63
CA ALA A 42 -14.69 25.12 13.97
C ALA A 42 -16.01 25.31 14.75
N ASN A 43 -17.11 24.72 14.25
CA ASN A 43 -18.42 24.73 14.89
C ASN A 43 -18.38 24.13 16.31
N ALA A 44 -17.68 23.00 16.49
CA ALA A 44 -17.52 22.37 17.79
C ALA A 44 -16.77 23.25 18.81
N ARG A 45 -15.98 24.22 18.34
CA ARG A 45 -15.25 25.20 19.15
C ARG A 45 -15.95 26.55 19.25
N GLY A 46 -17.05 26.76 18.52
CA GLY A 46 -17.75 28.05 18.45
C GLY A 46 -16.97 29.15 17.73
N VAL A 47 -16.05 28.79 16.82
CA VAL A 47 -15.24 29.74 16.03
C VAL A 47 -15.47 29.54 14.53
N SER A 48 -15.09 30.51 13.70
CA SER A 48 -15.04 30.34 12.25
C SER A 48 -13.75 29.62 11.80
N VAL A 49 -13.72 29.08 10.58
CA VAL A 49 -12.53 28.36 10.07
C VAL A 49 -11.35 29.31 9.90
N GLU A 50 -11.60 30.57 9.56
CA GLU A 50 -10.60 31.61 9.36
C GLU A 50 -9.92 32.02 10.67
N GLN A 51 -10.60 31.86 11.80
CA GLN A 51 -10.05 32.11 13.13
C GLN A 51 -9.12 30.98 13.60
N MET A 52 -9.12 29.83 12.91
CA MET A 52 -8.27 28.69 13.28
C MET A 52 -6.85 28.90 12.79
N SER A 53 -5.89 28.67 13.68
CA SER A 53 -4.47 28.67 13.32
C SER A 53 -4.16 27.61 12.26
N ALA A 54 -3.07 27.82 11.51
CA ALA A 54 -2.61 26.82 10.54
C ALA A 54 -2.27 25.49 11.22
N GLU A 55 -1.69 25.54 12.43
CA GLU A 55 -1.39 24.38 13.26
C GLU A 55 -2.63 23.55 13.61
N GLU A 56 -3.71 24.19 14.04
CA GLU A 56 -4.98 23.51 14.34
C GLU A 56 -5.56 22.86 13.08
N ARG A 57 -5.58 23.60 11.97
CA ARG A 57 -6.14 23.13 10.71
C ARG A 57 -5.40 21.89 10.19
N VAL A 58 -4.06 21.92 10.12
CA VAL A 58 -3.28 20.74 9.65
C VAL A 58 -3.41 19.56 10.61
N SER A 59 -3.49 19.79 11.92
CA SER A 59 -3.70 18.72 12.91
C SER A 59 -5.02 18.01 12.70
N ILE A 60 -6.10 18.77 12.47
CA ILE A 60 -7.44 18.24 12.20
C ILE A 60 -7.47 17.46 10.89
N LEU A 61 -6.90 18.01 9.81
CA LEU A 61 -6.90 17.35 8.51
C LEU A 61 -6.03 16.08 8.50
N ALA A 62 -4.86 16.11 9.13
CA ALA A 62 -4.01 14.93 9.26
C ALA A 62 -4.74 13.81 10.02
N ARG A 63 -5.42 14.16 11.11
CA ARG A 63 -6.27 13.23 11.87
C ARG A 63 -7.41 12.68 11.01
N ALA A 64 -8.16 13.54 10.34
CA ALA A 64 -9.27 13.12 9.49
C ALA A 64 -8.83 12.12 8.40
N LYS A 65 -7.68 12.38 7.76
CA LYS A 65 -7.11 11.49 6.73
C LYS A 65 -6.73 10.12 7.29
N ALA A 66 -6.07 10.08 8.44
CA ALA A 66 -5.72 8.81 9.09
C ALA A 66 -6.99 8.01 9.49
N PHE A 67 -7.99 8.69 10.08
CA PHE A 67 -9.23 8.05 10.51
C PHE A 67 -10.05 7.53 9.34
N ALA A 68 -10.11 8.23 8.21
CA ALA A 68 -10.83 7.75 7.03
C ALA A 68 -10.31 6.36 6.58
N VAL A 69 -8.98 6.21 6.51
CA VAL A 69 -8.37 4.92 6.15
C VAL A 69 -8.53 3.88 7.26
N TYR A 70 -8.46 4.30 8.53
CA TYR A 70 -8.70 3.39 9.67
C TYR A 70 -10.11 2.81 9.68
N GLU A 71 -11.13 3.62 9.41
CA GLU A 71 -12.51 3.12 9.32
C GLU A 71 -12.69 2.17 8.13
N SER A 72 -12.12 2.49 6.96
CA SER A 72 -12.10 1.56 5.82
C SER A 72 -11.41 0.24 6.17
N TRP A 73 -10.25 0.30 6.83
CA TRP A 73 -9.52 -0.88 7.29
C TRP A 73 -10.37 -1.72 8.24
N LYS A 74 -11.04 -1.10 9.22
CA LYS A 74 -11.90 -1.78 10.18
C LYS A 74 -13.10 -2.43 9.52
N LEU A 75 -13.71 -1.77 8.53
CA LEU A 75 -14.80 -2.36 7.74
C LEU A 75 -14.35 -3.62 7.01
N VAL A 76 -13.19 -3.59 6.35
CA VAL A 76 -12.62 -4.76 5.67
C VAL A 76 -12.28 -5.86 6.67
N ALA A 77 -11.64 -5.52 7.79
CA ALA A 77 -11.29 -6.48 8.84
C ALA A 77 -12.53 -7.17 9.43
N ASN A 78 -13.58 -6.41 9.72
CA ASN A 78 -14.85 -6.94 10.22
C ASN A 78 -15.54 -7.83 9.18
N ALA A 79 -15.57 -7.38 7.92
CA ALA A 79 -16.14 -8.16 6.82
C ALA A 79 -15.42 -9.50 6.67
N ALA A 80 -14.09 -9.50 6.66
CA ALA A 80 -13.26 -10.71 6.61
C ALA A 80 -13.49 -11.63 7.81
N ALA A 81 -13.59 -11.08 9.04
CA ALA A 81 -13.84 -11.86 10.24
C ALA A 81 -15.25 -12.47 10.28
N SER A 82 -16.24 -11.81 9.66
CA SER A 82 -17.63 -12.29 9.58
C SER A 82 -17.95 -13.14 8.35
N ALA A 83 -17.03 -13.21 7.38
CA ALA A 83 -17.21 -13.99 6.17
C ALA A 83 -17.31 -15.47 6.52
N SER A 84 -18.16 -16.22 5.82
CA SER A 84 -18.34 -17.66 6.02
C SER A 84 -18.45 -18.38 4.69
N GLY A 85 -18.16 -19.67 4.69
CA GLY A 85 -18.26 -20.54 3.53
C GLY A 85 -16.99 -21.34 3.28
N ASP A 86 -16.97 -21.97 2.10
CA ASP A 86 -15.93 -22.91 1.72
C ASP A 86 -14.88 -22.24 0.84
N LEU A 87 -13.60 -22.41 1.20
CA LEU A 87 -12.47 -22.09 0.33
C LEU A 87 -12.12 -23.31 -0.52
N VAL A 88 -12.28 -23.20 -1.84
CA VAL A 88 -11.89 -24.23 -2.80
C VAL A 88 -10.54 -23.87 -3.42
N VAL A 89 -9.49 -24.61 -3.06
CA VAL A 89 -8.13 -24.41 -3.59
C VAL A 89 -7.85 -25.45 -4.66
N GLY A 90 -7.58 -24.99 -5.88
CA GLY A 90 -7.05 -25.81 -6.96
C GLY A 90 -5.54 -25.99 -6.82
N TYR A 91 -5.06 -27.21 -6.94
CA TYR A 91 -3.65 -27.56 -6.91
C TYR A 91 -3.14 -27.82 -8.33
N PRO A 92 -1.83 -27.61 -8.61
CA PRO A 92 -1.23 -28.03 -9.86
C PRO A 92 -1.52 -29.52 -10.13
N LEU A 93 -1.63 -29.90 -11.40
CA LEU A 93 -1.69 -31.30 -11.78
C LEU A 93 -0.33 -31.94 -11.45
N GLU A 94 -0.36 -32.96 -10.61
CA GLU A 94 0.79 -33.85 -10.44
C GLU A 94 1.10 -34.46 -11.82
N ALA A 95 2.36 -34.41 -12.25
CA ALA A 95 2.76 -35.19 -13.41
C ALA A 95 2.62 -36.67 -13.02
N GLU A 96 1.92 -37.46 -13.82
CA GLU A 96 1.89 -38.92 -13.64
C GLU A 96 3.34 -39.42 -13.71
N SER A 97 3.98 -39.65 -12.57
CA SER A 97 5.14 -40.52 -12.53
C SER A 97 4.61 -41.93 -12.76
N GLU A 98 5.01 -42.57 -13.86
CA GLU A 98 4.69 -43.96 -14.25
C GLU A 98 5.24 -45.01 -13.25
N ALA A 99 5.13 -44.76 -11.93
CA ALA A 99 5.73 -45.58 -10.89
C ALA A 99 4.72 -46.37 -10.04
N GLU A 100 3.40 -46.21 -10.23
CA GLU A 100 2.38 -46.91 -9.42
C GLU A 100 1.63 -48.03 -10.14
N ASN A 101 2.06 -48.43 -11.35
CA ASN A 101 1.54 -49.63 -12.03
C ASN A 101 2.59 -50.76 -12.06
N ALA A 102 3.11 -51.16 -10.90
CA ALA A 102 3.93 -52.37 -10.78
C ALA A 102 3.92 -52.97 -9.36
N GLU A 103 2.75 -53.13 -8.74
CA GLU A 103 2.62 -54.02 -7.58
C GLU A 103 1.87 -55.29 -7.98
N SER A 104 2.58 -56.19 -8.67
CA SER A 104 2.42 -57.65 -8.61
C SER A 104 3.53 -58.30 -9.42
N GLU A 105 4.66 -58.62 -8.77
CA GLU A 105 5.41 -59.89 -8.88
C GLU A 105 6.91 -59.74 -8.50
N SER A 106 7.25 -60.41 -7.39
CA SER A 106 8.51 -61.11 -7.11
C SER A 106 9.84 -60.35 -6.83
N SER A 107 10.29 -60.56 -5.58
CA SER A 107 11.64 -61.00 -5.14
C SER A 107 12.91 -60.21 -5.51
N GLU A 108 13.56 -59.73 -4.44
CA GLU A 108 15.00 -59.67 -4.12
C GLU A 108 16.02 -59.90 -5.25
N THR A 109 16.99 -58.98 -5.42
CA THR A 109 18.44 -59.17 -5.10
C THR A 109 19.24 -57.89 -5.47
N GLU A 110 20.24 -57.59 -4.65
CA GLU A 110 21.22 -56.49 -4.73
C GLU A 110 22.07 -56.45 -6.03
N SER A 111 22.47 -55.25 -6.47
CA SER A 111 23.87 -54.75 -6.49
C SER A 111 24.14 -53.70 -7.60
N SER A 112 24.83 -52.63 -7.18
CA SER A 112 25.78 -51.75 -7.88
C SER A 112 25.81 -51.75 -9.43
N GLU A 113 25.64 -50.58 -10.05
CA GLU A 113 26.73 -49.85 -10.72
C GLU A 113 26.26 -48.54 -11.38
N THR A 114 27.18 -47.57 -11.35
CA THR A 114 27.16 -46.25 -11.97
C THR A 114 26.97 -46.28 -13.50
N ALA A 115 26.11 -45.40 -14.05
CA ALA A 115 26.31 -44.86 -15.40
C ALA A 115 25.59 -43.51 -15.62
N SER A 116 26.41 -42.51 -15.89
CA SER A 116 26.11 -41.23 -16.51
C SER A 116 25.25 -41.35 -17.78
N SER A 117 24.20 -40.54 -17.92
CA SER A 117 23.73 -40.03 -19.22
C SER A 117 23.04 -38.68 -18.99
N ALA A 118 23.76 -37.58 -19.23
CA ALA A 118 23.77 -36.82 -20.48
C ALA A 118 22.50 -35.97 -20.65
N LEU A 119 22.60 -34.71 -20.20
CA LEU A 119 21.81 -33.62 -20.74
C LEU A 119 22.07 -33.57 -22.25
N ALA A 120 21.09 -33.95 -23.06
CA ALA A 120 21.10 -33.62 -24.47
C ALA A 120 20.85 -32.12 -24.62
N SER A 121 21.89 -31.43 -25.07
CA SER A 121 21.89 -30.04 -25.48
C SER A 121 20.89 -29.82 -26.61
N ASP A 122 19.87 -28.99 -26.39
CA ASP A 122 19.07 -28.45 -27.48
C ASP A 122 19.78 -27.20 -28.01
N SER A 123 20.66 -27.42 -28.97
CA SER A 123 21.42 -26.40 -29.67
C SER A 123 20.52 -25.61 -30.61
N GLN A 124 20.46 -24.30 -30.38
CA GLN A 124 20.18 -23.23 -31.36
C GLN A 124 19.33 -23.63 -32.57
N SER A 125 18.05 -23.24 -32.55
CA SER A 125 17.37 -22.81 -33.77
C SER A 125 16.79 -21.41 -33.58
N ASP A 126 17.20 -20.54 -34.50
CA ASP A 126 16.78 -19.18 -34.78
C ASP A 126 15.38 -18.79 -34.30
N VAL A 127 15.32 -17.79 -33.41
CA VAL A 127 14.09 -17.03 -33.15
C VAL A 127 13.98 -15.93 -34.20
N THR A 128 13.67 -16.32 -35.44
CA THR A 128 13.12 -15.39 -36.43
C THR A 128 11.82 -15.95 -36.99
N HIS A 129 10.72 -15.30 -36.61
CA HIS A 129 9.39 -15.33 -37.24
C HIS A 129 8.81 -16.71 -37.60
N ASN A 130 8.05 -17.30 -36.67
CA ASN A 130 6.93 -18.16 -37.05
C ASN A 130 5.70 -17.83 -36.20
N VAL A 131 4.83 -16.96 -36.73
CA VAL A 131 3.60 -16.45 -36.07
C VAL A 131 2.40 -17.36 -36.39
N ASP A 132 2.62 -18.67 -36.62
CA ASP A 132 1.56 -19.56 -37.12
C ASP A 132 1.36 -20.86 -36.34
N THR A 133 1.73 -20.88 -35.06
CA THR A 133 1.35 -21.98 -34.15
C THR A 133 1.17 -21.48 -32.72
N ALA A 134 0.32 -20.49 -32.50
CA ALA A 134 -0.34 -20.33 -31.20
C ALA A 134 -1.54 -21.31 -31.15
N GLN A 135 -1.28 -22.62 -31.20
CA GLN A 135 -2.34 -23.61 -30.94
C GLN A 135 -2.66 -23.57 -29.44
N THR A 136 -3.83 -23.00 -29.10
CA THR A 136 -4.40 -23.13 -27.76
C THR A 136 -4.69 -24.60 -27.50
N ARG A 137 -3.95 -25.22 -26.58
CA ARG A 137 -4.25 -26.59 -26.12
C ARG A 137 -5.66 -26.62 -25.55
N ASP A 138 -6.42 -27.66 -25.90
CA ASP A 138 -7.75 -27.89 -25.35
C ASP A 138 -7.63 -28.42 -23.91
N PHE A 139 -8.03 -27.60 -22.95
CA PHE A 139 -8.06 -27.95 -21.52
C PHE A 139 -9.49 -28.26 -21.03
N SER A 140 -10.49 -28.36 -21.93
CA SER A 140 -11.89 -28.57 -21.55
C SER A 140 -12.13 -29.89 -20.80
N GLY A 141 -11.27 -30.90 -21.01
CA GLY A 141 -11.30 -32.18 -20.30
C GLY A 141 -10.46 -32.23 -19.01
N VAL A 142 -9.71 -31.17 -18.68
CA VAL A 142 -8.79 -31.18 -17.54
C VAL A 142 -9.53 -30.84 -16.25
N LYS A 143 -9.66 -31.83 -15.36
CA LYS A 143 -10.19 -31.63 -14.00
C LYS A 143 -9.06 -31.21 -13.06
N VAL A 144 -9.06 -29.95 -12.65
CA VAL A 144 -8.10 -29.46 -11.65
C VAL A 144 -8.36 -30.17 -10.31
N PRO A 145 -7.34 -30.77 -9.67
CA PRO A 145 -7.49 -31.35 -8.35
C PRO A 145 -7.76 -30.23 -7.34
N THR A 146 -8.90 -30.28 -6.66
CA THR A 146 -9.33 -29.28 -5.69
C THR A 146 -9.42 -29.87 -4.29
N LYS A 147 -9.03 -29.11 -3.26
CA LYS A 147 -9.38 -29.40 -1.87
C LYS A 147 -10.24 -28.26 -1.32
N THR A 148 -11.21 -28.62 -0.48
CA THR A 148 -12.13 -27.68 0.17
C THR A 148 -11.75 -27.55 1.64
N PHE A 149 -11.71 -26.32 2.13
CA PHE A 149 -11.41 -25.96 3.51
C PHE A 149 -12.45 -24.97 4.02
N ASP A 150 -12.58 -24.80 5.34
CA ASP A 150 -13.29 -23.63 5.87
C ASP A 150 -12.51 -22.36 5.50
N ILE A 151 -13.22 -21.29 5.14
CA ILE A 151 -12.58 -20.01 4.76
C ILE A 151 -11.67 -19.44 5.86
N HIS A 152 -11.91 -19.78 7.12
CA HIS A 152 -11.09 -19.37 8.25
C HIS A 152 -9.86 -20.25 8.48
N ASP A 153 -9.86 -21.50 8.03
CA ASP A 153 -8.72 -22.41 8.20
C ASP A 153 -7.48 -21.91 7.44
N PHE A 154 -7.69 -21.28 6.29
CA PHE A 154 -6.60 -20.78 5.45
C PHE A 154 -5.94 -19.50 5.99
N ALA A 155 -6.65 -18.74 6.84
CA ALA A 155 -6.07 -17.59 7.52
C ALA A 155 -4.95 -18.00 8.50
N HIS A 156 -4.96 -19.24 8.97
CA HIS A 156 -3.93 -19.80 9.85
C HIS A 156 -2.69 -20.32 9.10
N MET A 157 -2.82 -20.79 7.85
CA MET A 157 -1.67 -21.28 7.06
C MET A 157 -0.79 -20.16 6.49
N ASN A 158 -1.33 -18.94 6.37
CA ASN A 158 -0.52 -17.73 6.18
C ASN A 158 -0.07 -17.19 7.55
N GLU A 159 0.84 -17.91 8.22
CA GLU A 159 1.49 -17.47 9.46
C GLU A 159 2.24 -16.12 9.32
N SER A 160 2.36 -15.56 8.11
CA SER A 160 2.89 -14.20 7.93
C SER A 160 1.95 -13.09 8.41
N CYS A 161 0.66 -13.35 8.63
CA CYS A 161 -0.31 -12.26 8.83
C CYS A 161 -1.11 -12.31 10.14
N ASN A 162 -1.28 -13.46 10.80
CA ASN A 162 -2.32 -13.58 11.82
C ASN A 162 -1.91 -13.39 13.29
N ASP A 163 -0.64 -13.18 13.62
CA ASP A 163 -0.28 -12.90 15.04
C ASP A 163 0.89 -11.92 15.28
N SER A 164 1.48 -11.32 14.25
CA SER A 164 2.64 -10.44 14.44
C SER A 164 2.76 -9.22 13.52
N ASN A 165 1.78 -8.95 12.64
CA ASN A 165 1.76 -7.74 11.82
C ASN A 165 0.96 -6.63 12.51
N SER A 166 1.63 -5.86 13.38
CA SER A 166 1.06 -4.59 13.84
C SER A 166 0.92 -3.66 12.63
N VAL A 167 -0.30 -3.19 12.36
CA VAL A 167 -0.58 -2.23 11.28
C VAL A 167 -0.63 -0.83 11.88
N LEU A 168 0.21 0.05 11.35
CA LEU A 168 0.19 1.47 11.66
C LEU A 168 -0.38 2.24 10.47
N ILE A 169 -1.23 3.22 10.71
CA ILE A 169 -1.82 4.08 9.70
C ILE A 169 -1.35 5.50 9.96
N VAL A 170 -0.70 6.12 8.98
CA VAL A 170 -0.22 7.50 9.07
C VAL A 170 -0.96 8.42 8.11
N GLY A 171 -1.60 9.44 8.64
CA GLY A 171 -2.19 10.55 7.88
C GLY A 171 -1.41 11.83 8.10
N CYS A 172 -1.22 12.60 7.03
CA CYS A 172 -0.51 13.88 7.10
C CYS A 172 -1.21 14.95 6.28
N ASP A 173 -1.12 16.19 6.76
CA ASP A 173 -1.56 17.37 6.04
C ASP A 173 -0.57 18.52 6.21
N SER A 174 -0.49 19.43 5.23
CA SER A 174 0.51 20.49 5.22
C SER A 174 -0.09 21.79 4.70
N MET A 175 0.23 22.90 5.36
CA MET A 175 -0.15 24.26 4.96
C MET A 175 1.06 25.19 5.02
N PHE A 176 1.24 25.99 3.97
CA PHE A 176 2.28 27.01 3.94
C PHE A 176 1.66 28.38 4.23
N LEU A 177 2.20 29.09 5.22
CA LEU A 177 1.73 30.41 5.66
C LEU A 177 2.78 31.46 5.31
N LEU A 178 2.40 32.51 4.60
CA LEU A 178 3.27 33.67 4.36
C LEU A 178 2.45 34.94 4.49
N ASP A 179 2.97 35.93 5.23
CA ASP A 179 2.29 37.22 5.48
C ASP A 179 0.84 37.07 6.01
N GLY A 180 0.57 35.99 6.76
CA GLY A 180 -0.77 35.69 7.30
C GLY A 180 -1.71 34.96 6.33
N GLU A 181 -1.29 34.71 5.10
CA GLU A 181 -2.08 33.99 4.09
C GLU A 181 -1.65 32.53 3.94
N CYS A 182 -2.63 31.62 3.84
CA CYS A 182 -2.36 30.21 3.58
C CYS A 182 -2.32 29.92 2.08
N TYR A 183 -1.20 29.37 1.62
CA TYR A 183 -0.98 28.97 0.25
C TYR A 183 -1.20 27.46 0.08
N GLY A 184 -2.15 27.11 -0.79
CA GLY A 184 -2.37 25.73 -1.26
C GLY A 184 -1.58 25.42 -2.53
N LYS A 185 -1.94 24.32 -3.21
CA LYS A 185 -1.36 24.02 -4.54
C LYS A 185 -1.75 25.12 -5.54
N PRO A 186 -0.84 25.54 -6.45
CA PRO A 186 -1.14 26.63 -7.38
C PRO A 186 -2.06 26.21 -8.53
N HIS A 187 -2.18 24.91 -8.82
CA HIS A 187 -2.97 24.29 -9.90
C HIS A 187 -2.61 24.70 -11.33
N THR A 188 -2.19 25.95 -11.56
CA THR A 188 -1.72 26.44 -12.87
C THR A 188 -0.33 27.06 -12.78
N PRO A 189 0.45 27.05 -13.87
CA PRO A 189 1.78 27.67 -13.93
C PRO A 189 1.75 29.19 -13.67
N GLU A 190 0.74 29.90 -14.15
CA GLU A 190 0.62 31.36 -14.03
C GLU A 190 0.43 31.77 -12.56
N VAL A 191 -0.41 31.02 -11.84
CA VAL A 191 -0.61 31.20 -10.40
C VAL A 191 0.67 30.87 -9.63
N ALA A 192 1.41 29.84 -10.05
CA ALA A 192 2.69 29.51 -9.44
C ALA A 192 3.73 30.63 -9.62
N ALA A 193 3.85 31.18 -10.83
CA ALA A 193 4.76 32.29 -11.15
C ALA A 193 4.38 33.58 -10.38
N ALA A 194 3.09 33.92 -10.34
CA ALA A 194 2.61 35.07 -9.58
C ALA A 194 2.91 34.92 -8.07
N ARG A 195 2.67 33.72 -7.51
CA ARG A 195 2.95 33.42 -6.09
C ARG A 195 4.44 33.50 -5.80
N ILE A 196 5.29 32.86 -6.58
CA ILE A 196 6.73 32.84 -6.28
C ILE A 196 7.36 34.23 -6.37
N LYS A 197 6.88 35.08 -7.30
CA LYS A 197 7.27 36.50 -7.37
C LYS A 197 6.88 37.29 -6.12
N GLN A 198 5.70 37.01 -5.54
CA GLN A 198 5.27 37.61 -4.25
C GLN A 198 6.06 37.07 -3.05
N MET A 199 6.52 35.83 -3.11
CA MET A 199 7.31 35.17 -2.06
C MET A 199 8.80 35.56 -2.07
N SER A 200 9.31 36.06 -3.20
CA SER A 200 10.71 36.47 -3.41
C SER A 200 11.25 37.34 -2.26
N GLY A 201 12.35 36.90 -1.65
CA GLY A 201 13.00 37.59 -0.52
C GLY A 201 12.26 37.52 0.83
N LYS A 202 11.12 36.83 0.91
CA LYS A 202 10.33 36.72 2.14
C LYS A 202 10.55 35.39 2.85
N THR A 203 10.16 35.34 4.12
CA THR A 203 10.18 34.13 4.93
C THR A 203 8.78 33.74 5.34
N GLY A 204 8.38 32.52 5.00
CA GLY A 204 7.10 31.93 5.43
C GLY A 204 7.31 30.68 6.26
N GLU A 205 6.20 30.04 6.63
CA GLU A 205 6.15 28.96 7.59
C GLU A 205 5.37 27.78 7.06
N LEU A 206 6.01 26.62 7.00
CA LEU A 206 5.38 25.37 6.63
C LEU A 206 4.96 24.62 7.88
N PHE A 207 3.65 24.45 8.06
CA PHE A 207 3.07 23.60 9.09
C PHE A 207 2.74 22.24 8.50
N THR A 208 3.11 21.15 9.17
CA THR A 208 2.70 19.79 8.79
C THR A 208 2.13 19.04 9.99
N GLY A 209 0.86 18.68 9.90
CA GLY A 209 0.18 17.80 10.84
C GLY A 209 0.45 16.34 10.50
N HIS A 210 0.62 15.53 11.54
CA HIS A 210 0.83 14.09 11.47
C HIS A 210 -0.13 13.42 12.45
N CYS A 211 -0.76 12.34 12.02
CA CYS A 211 -1.59 11.48 12.86
C CYS A 211 -1.18 10.03 12.59
N LEU A 212 -0.81 9.31 13.65
CA LEU A 212 -0.49 7.89 13.61
C LEU A 212 -1.53 7.12 14.42
N ILE A 213 -2.09 6.07 13.83
CA ILE A 213 -3.07 5.17 14.46
C ILE A 213 -2.48 3.76 14.47
N ASP A 214 -2.45 3.11 15.63
CA ASP A 214 -2.26 1.67 15.73
C ASP A 214 -3.61 0.99 15.47
N ALA A 215 -3.72 0.28 14.35
CA ALA A 215 -4.99 -0.30 13.90
C ALA A 215 -5.51 -1.39 14.84
N LYS A 216 -4.62 -2.09 15.56
CA LYS A 216 -5.02 -3.15 16.49
C LYS A 216 -5.64 -2.58 17.76
N SER A 217 -5.01 -1.56 18.34
CA SER A 217 -5.46 -0.99 19.62
C SER A 217 -6.37 0.24 19.47
N GLY A 218 -6.43 0.84 18.29
CA GLY A 218 -7.07 2.14 18.04
C GLY A 218 -6.32 3.33 18.68
N LYS A 219 -5.17 3.11 19.32
CA LYS A 219 -4.39 4.18 19.93
C LYS A 219 -3.94 5.17 18.86
N THR A 220 -4.13 6.45 19.17
CA THR A 220 -3.87 7.54 18.23
C THR A 220 -2.89 8.54 18.83
N VAL A 221 -1.91 8.96 18.05
CA VAL A 221 -0.99 10.05 18.39
C VAL A 221 -0.98 11.08 17.25
N CYS A 222 -1.24 12.34 17.58
CA CYS A 222 -1.15 13.45 16.64
C CYS A 222 -0.07 14.43 17.06
N LYS A 223 0.69 14.95 16.10
CA LYS A 223 1.71 16.00 16.30
C LYS A 223 1.76 16.93 15.11
N VAL A 224 2.17 18.18 15.36
CA VAL A 224 2.42 19.16 14.30
C VAL A 224 3.90 19.53 14.33
N SER A 225 4.50 19.65 13.14
CA SER A 225 5.83 20.21 12.95
C SER A 225 5.75 21.52 12.18
N ARG A 226 6.74 22.37 12.39
CA ARG A 226 6.87 23.69 11.75
C ARG A 226 8.28 23.86 11.19
N ALA A 227 8.39 24.43 10.01
CA ALA A 227 9.65 24.80 9.39
C ALA A 227 9.55 26.20 8.79
N SER A 228 10.54 27.05 9.06
CA SER A 228 10.67 28.37 8.42
C SER A 228 11.37 28.22 7.07
N VAL A 229 10.80 28.82 6.03
CA VAL A 229 11.28 28.77 4.65
C VAL A 229 11.54 30.19 4.18
N THR A 230 12.81 30.52 3.98
CA THR A 230 13.24 31.79 3.41
C THR A 230 13.48 31.64 1.92
N PHE A 231 12.78 32.43 1.12
CA PHE A 231 12.96 32.47 -0.32
C PHE A 231 14.11 33.41 -0.68
N ALA A 232 14.96 32.98 -1.60
CA ALA A 232 15.95 33.86 -2.20
C ALA A 232 15.25 35.00 -2.97
N HIS A 233 15.99 36.08 -3.22
CA HIS A 233 15.56 37.06 -4.22
C HIS A 233 15.62 36.43 -5.59
N MET A 234 14.47 36.34 -6.26
CA MET A 234 14.33 35.78 -7.59
C MET A 234 14.19 36.88 -8.64
N SER A 235 14.85 36.67 -9.79
CA SER A 235 14.65 37.41 -11.02
C SER A 235 13.34 37.02 -11.71
N ASP A 236 12.99 37.75 -12.77
CA ASP A 236 11.88 37.40 -13.65
C ASP A 236 12.22 36.25 -14.62
N GLU A 237 13.52 35.98 -14.84
CA GLU A 237 14.06 34.76 -15.46
C GLU A 237 14.13 33.62 -14.44
#